data_AF-A0A522H389-F1
#
_entry.id   AF-A0A522H389-F1
#
_cell.length_a   1.000
_cell.length_b   1.000
_cell.length_c   1.000
_cell.angle_alpha   90.00
_cell.angle_beta   90.00
_cell.angle_gamma   90.00
#
_symmetry.space_group_name_H-M   'P 1'
#
loop_
_entity.id
_entity.type
_entity.pdbx_description
1 polymer ?
#
loop_
_entity_poly.entity_id
_entity_poly.type
_entity_poly.pdbx_seq_one_letter_code
_entity_poly.pdbx_strand_id
1 'polypeptide(L)'
;MLLTHKKLMSLTLASVVSIAGCSSHSDSSEKKPTIWAAGTSSKPLTAAQVNVIVAIKGEPMLTANGQDIAVGVTLTNNGKTMLSSSGTKPVNLGAHSVDASGNIITQDLARVSLPNILPGTSDTVTILLPVAGVLNHSAQILPVQESVAWFNAFGTKPLTVGPFTSCSNASLGKVCDAQGKPLPTMLVH
;
A
#
# COMPACT_ATOMS: atom_id res chain seq x y z
N MET A 1 27.19 80.05 -49.47
CA MET A 1 27.81 79.55 -48.22
C MET A 1 27.33 78.12 -48.05
N LEU A 2 28.02 77.15 -48.67
CA LEU A 2 28.85 76.15 -48.00
C LEU A 2 28.09 75.45 -46.84
N LEU A 3 27.66 74.19 -46.99
CA LEU A 3 28.39 73.01 -46.50
C LEU A 3 27.53 71.72 -46.49
N THR A 4 28.10 70.66 -47.08
CA THR A 4 28.10 69.23 -46.64
C THR A 4 26.78 68.46 -46.49
N HIS A 5 26.49 67.51 -47.38
CA HIS A 5 26.95 66.10 -47.41
C HIS A 5 26.37 65.20 -46.30
N LYS A 6 25.49 64.26 -46.67
CA LYS A 6 25.83 62.83 -46.72
C LYS A 6 24.76 61.99 -47.43
N LYS A 7 25.25 61.26 -48.45
CA LYS A 7 24.80 59.97 -49.03
C LYS A 7 24.21 59.02 -47.98
N LEU A 8 23.42 57.99 -48.26
CA LEU A 8 22.77 57.40 -49.43
C LEU A 8 22.24 56.07 -48.86
N MET A 9 20.96 55.73 -48.99
CA MET A 9 20.58 54.33 -49.24
C MET A 9 19.13 54.23 -49.70
N SER A 10 19.00 53.57 -50.84
CA SER A 10 17.83 53.41 -51.69
C SER A 10 16.89 52.28 -51.25
N LEU A 11 15.64 52.38 -51.75
CA LEU A 11 14.77 51.29 -52.27
C LEU A 11 14.35 50.20 -51.25
N THR A 12 13.10 49.73 -51.12
CA THR A 12 11.95 49.67 -52.03
C THR A 12 10.75 49.10 -51.27
N LEU A 13 9.56 49.52 -51.72
CA LEU A 13 8.27 48.80 -51.85
C LEU A 13 7.51 48.22 -50.62
N ALA A 14 6.40 48.91 -50.36
CA ALA A 14 5.03 48.45 -50.13
C ALA A 14 4.74 46.94 -50.12
N SER A 15 3.90 46.51 -49.16
CA SER A 15 2.50 46.12 -49.43
C SER A 15 1.76 45.83 -48.13
N VAL A 16 0.52 46.31 -48.05
CA VAL A 16 -0.41 46.17 -46.93
C VAL A 16 -1.35 45.02 -47.25
N VAL A 17 -1.52 44.05 -46.35
CA VAL A 17 -2.71 43.18 -46.31
C VAL A 17 -3.05 42.88 -44.85
N SER A 18 -4.23 43.33 -44.43
CA SER A 18 -4.88 42.92 -43.19
C SER A 18 -5.54 41.56 -43.39
N ILE A 19 -5.44 40.67 -42.40
CA ILE A 19 -6.24 39.45 -42.32
C ILE A 19 -6.88 39.40 -40.94
N ALA A 20 -8.21 39.46 -40.91
CA ALA A 20 -9.01 39.15 -39.74
C ALA A 20 -8.90 37.64 -39.46
N GLY A 21 -8.37 37.30 -38.29
CA GLY A 21 -8.30 35.92 -37.82
C GLY A 21 -9.52 35.58 -36.97
N CYS A 22 -10.46 34.81 -37.53
CA CYS A 22 -11.46 34.07 -36.75
C CYS A 22 -10.76 32.94 -35.98
N SER A 23 -10.76 33.01 -34.65
CA SER A 23 -10.40 31.87 -33.81
C SER A 23 -11.60 30.95 -33.67
N SER A 24 -11.61 29.85 -34.44
CA SER A 24 -12.52 28.73 -34.21
C SER A 24 -12.24 28.13 -32.84
N HIS A 25 -13.23 28.22 -31.95
CA HIS A 25 -13.29 27.49 -30.69
C HIS A 25 -13.61 26.02 -31.01
N SER A 26 -12.63 25.13 -30.89
CA SER A 26 -12.85 23.69 -30.82
C SER A 26 -12.71 23.25 -29.37
N ASP A 27 -13.83 23.31 -28.64
CA ASP A 27 -13.96 22.72 -27.31
C ASP A 27 -14.07 21.21 -27.45
N SER A 28 -12.96 20.51 -27.24
CA SER A 28 -12.91 19.05 -27.16
C SER A 28 -12.73 18.68 -25.70
N SER A 29 -13.85 18.57 -24.98
CA SER A 29 -13.92 17.98 -23.66
C SER A 29 -13.69 16.47 -23.74
N GLU A 30 -12.44 16.07 -23.95
CA GLU A 30 -12.03 14.67 -23.89
C GLU A 30 -11.74 14.32 -22.42
N LYS A 31 -12.71 13.68 -21.75
CA LYS A 31 -12.49 13.00 -20.46
C LYS A 31 -11.46 11.89 -20.67
N LYS A 32 -10.17 12.22 -20.52
CA LYS A 32 -9.09 11.23 -20.44
C LYS A 32 -9.43 10.27 -19.29
N PRO A 33 -9.44 8.94 -19.53
CA PRO A 33 -9.53 8.00 -18.43
C PRO A 33 -8.36 8.27 -17.50
N THR A 34 -8.61 8.44 -16.20
CA THR A 34 -7.56 8.53 -15.20
C THR A 34 -6.88 7.17 -15.14
N ILE A 35 -5.92 6.94 -16.03
CA ILE A 35 -4.90 5.93 -15.83
C ILE A 35 -4.17 6.40 -14.58
N TRP A 36 -4.42 5.73 -13.44
CA TRP A 36 -3.56 5.90 -12.27
C TRP A 36 -2.14 5.64 -12.74
N ALA A 37 -1.34 6.70 -12.92
CA ALA A 37 0.09 6.56 -13.05
C ALA A 37 0.54 5.72 -11.86
N ALA A 38 1.38 4.72 -12.10
CA ALA A 38 1.94 3.87 -11.05
C ALA A 38 2.60 4.78 -9.99
N GLY A 39 1.83 5.09 -8.95
CA GLY A 39 2.17 6.07 -7.96
C GLY A 39 3.15 5.46 -6.99
N THR A 40 4.43 5.74 -7.18
CA THR A 40 5.48 5.46 -6.22
C THR A 40 5.15 6.19 -4.90
N SER A 41 4.94 5.46 -3.80
CA SER A 41 4.68 6.09 -2.49
C SER A 41 5.96 6.73 -1.98
N SER A 42 6.12 8.04 -2.21
CA SER A 42 7.30 8.82 -1.81
C SER A 42 6.99 9.90 -0.76
N LYS A 43 5.71 10.22 -0.55
CA LYS A 43 5.22 11.22 0.41
C LYS A 43 4.58 10.52 1.62
N PRO A 44 4.79 11.03 2.85
CA PRO A 44 4.01 10.60 4.01
C PRO A 44 2.50 10.74 3.77
N LEU A 45 1.77 9.66 4.01
CA LEU A 45 0.32 9.62 3.98
C LEU A 45 -0.26 10.29 5.22
N THR A 46 -1.50 10.75 5.08
CA THR A 46 -2.27 11.39 6.15
C THR A 46 -3.53 10.57 6.47
N ALA A 47 -4.09 10.76 7.67
CA ALA A 47 -5.34 10.11 8.05
C ALA A 47 -6.50 10.39 7.08
N ALA A 48 -6.54 11.56 6.44
CA ALA A 48 -7.59 11.89 5.47
C ALA A 48 -7.46 11.17 4.11
N GLN A 49 -6.31 10.56 3.84
CA GLN A 49 -6.02 9.80 2.61
C GLN A 49 -6.18 8.29 2.80
N VAL A 50 -6.11 7.81 4.04
CA VAL A 50 -6.08 6.39 4.37
C VAL A 50 -7.42 5.96 4.95
N ASN A 51 -7.96 4.86 4.42
CA ASN A 51 -9.03 4.10 5.05
C ASN A 51 -8.87 2.66 4.59
N VAL A 52 -8.31 1.81 5.44
CA VAL A 52 -8.05 0.40 5.12
C VAL A 52 -8.77 -0.48 6.11
N ILE A 53 -9.51 -1.46 5.60
CA ILE A 53 -10.08 -2.55 6.37
C ILE A 53 -9.21 -3.79 6.14
N VAL A 54 -8.84 -4.47 7.22
CA VAL A 54 -8.11 -5.73 7.19
C VAL A 54 -9.00 -6.84 7.71
N ALA A 55 -9.04 -7.96 6.99
CA ALA A 55 -9.85 -9.13 7.34
C ALA A 55 -9.05 -10.41 7.08
N ILE A 56 -9.29 -11.44 7.89
CA ILE A 56 -8.70 -12.76 7.67
C ILE A 56 -9.36 -13.44 6.46
N LYS A 57 -8.56 -14.13 5.65
CA LYS A 57 -9.00 -15.01 4.57
C LYS A 57 -8.63 -16.44 4.89
N GLY A 58 -9.65 -17.28 5.08
CA GLY A 58 -9.47 -18.68 5.48
C GLY A 58 -8.99 -18.82 6.92
N GLU A 59 -8.60 -20.04 7.30
CA GLU A 59 -8.00 -20.32 8.60
C GLU A 59 -6.47 -20.20 8.52
N PRO A 60 -5.79 -19.76 9.61
CA PRO A 60 -4.33 -19.81 9.68
C PRO A 60 -3.80 -21.23 9.48
N MET A 61 -2.69 -21.36 8.75
CA MET A 61 -2.07 -22.65 8.47
C MET A 61 -0.64 -22.70 8.98
N LEU A 62 -0.22 -23.83 9.55
CA LEU A 62 1.17 -24.07 9.90
C LEU A 62 1.96 -24.40 8.63
N THR A 63 3.14 -23.80 8.44
CA THR A 63 4.02 -24.17 7.33
C THR A 63 4.55 -25.58 7.52
N ALA A 64 4.95 -26.25 6.42
CA ALA A 64 5.40 -27.64 6.44
C ALA A 64 6.61 -27.88 7.38
N ASN A 65 7.50 -26.90 7.53
CA ASN A 65 8.64 -26.95 8.46
C ASN A 65 8.26 -26.64 9.93
N GLY A 66 7.01 -26.25 10.17
CA GLY A 66 6.47 -25.90 11.48
C GLY A 66 7.03 -24.62 12.09
N GLN A 67 7.73 -23.78 11.32
CA GLN A 67 8.39 -22.58 11.84
C GLN A 67 7.50 -21.33 11.78
N ASP A 68 6.53 -21.30 10.86
CA ASP A 68 5.70 -20.14 10.62
C ASP A 68 4.22 -20.51 10.55
N ILE A 69 3.37 -19.55 10.91
CA ILE A 69 1.93 -19.59 10.69
C ILE A 69 1.62 -18.66 9.52
N ALA A 70 1.14 -19.22 8.42
CA ALA A 70 0.66 -18.48 7.27
C ALA A 70 -0.76 -17.96 7.52
N VAL A 71 -0.94 -16.65 7.40
CA VAL A 71 -2.22 -15.97 7.56
C VAL A 71 -2.56 -15.25 6.27
N GLY A 72 -3.65 -15.65 5.60
CA GLY A 72 -4.22 -14.91 4.49
C GLY A 72 -4.93 -13.67 5.01
N VAL A 73 -4.58 -12.49 4.48
CA VAL A 73 -5.14 -11.20 4.89
C VAL A 73 -5.70 -10.49 3.67
N THR A 74 -7.00 -10.25 3.67
CA THR A 74 -7.64 -9.37 2.70
C THR A 74 -7.57 -7.93 3.18
N LEU A 75 -7.01 -7.06 2.34
CA LEU A 75 -6.96 -5.62 2.55
C LEU A 75 -7.93 -4.95 1.58
N THR A 76 -8.88 -4.19 2.11
CA THR A 76 -9.79 -3.35 1.32
C THR A 76 -9.38 -1.89 1.47
N ASN A 77 -9.00 -1.26 0.35
CA ASN A 77 -8.59 0.14 0.32
C ASN A 77 -9.78 1.05 0.02
N ASN A 78 -10.42 1.57 1.06
CA ASN A 78 -11.46 2.59 0.96
C ASN A 78 -10.89 4.02 1.01
N GLY A 79 -9.56 4.16 0.95
CA GLY A 79 -8.86 5.43 0.98
C GLY A 79 -8.90 6.15 -0.37
N LYS A 80 -8.05 7.18 -0.48
CA LYS A 80 -7.95 8.04 -1.66
C LYS A 80 -6.65 7.84 -2.44
N THR A 81 -5.76 6.98 -1.96
CA THR A 81 -4.43 6.78 -2.53
C THR A 81 -4.16 5.28 -2.69
N MET A 82 -3.47 4.92 -3.76
CA MET A 82 -3.01 3.55 -3.99
C MET A 82 -2.03 3.14 -2.89
N LEU A 83 -2.19 1.92 -2.38
CA LEU A 83 -1.21 1.29 -1.49
C LEU A 83 -0.27 0.43 -2.33
N SER A 84 1.03 0.53 -2.07
CA SER A 84 2.03 -0.19 -2.84
C SER A 84 3.34 -0.30 -2.06
N SER A 85 4.03 -1.44 -2.18
CA SER A 85 5.39 -1.62 -1.68
C SER A 85 6.48 -0.96 -2.53
N SER A 86 6.10 -0.07 -3.45
CA SER A 86 7.05 0.67 -4.29
C SER A 86 7.34 2.06 -3.75
N GLY A 87 8.57 2.53 -4.00
CA GLY A 87 9.01 3.89 -3.69
C GLY A 87 9.88 4.04 -2.47
N THR A 88 10.10 5.28 -2.08
CA THR A 88 10.98 5.64 -0.97
C THR A 88 10.29 5.59 0.39
N LYS A 89 8.95 5.57 0.41
CA LYS A 89 8.10 5.39 1.59
C LYS A 89 7.01 4.35 1.30
N PRO A 90 7.41 3.10 1.01
CA PRO A 90 6.48 2.05 0.60
C PRO A 90 5.49 1.71 1.70
N VAL A 91 4.35 1.15 1.31
CA VAL A 91 3.37 0.58 2.24
C VAL A 91 3.50 -0.94 2.20
N ASN A 92 3.75 -1.55 3.35
CA ASN A 92 3.84 -3.00 3.53
C ASN A 92 2.77 -3.47 4.52
N LEU A 93 2.48 -4.77 4.52
CA LEU A 93 1.73 -5.41 5.61
C LEU A 93 2.72 -5.80 6.70
N GLY A 94 2.42 -5.43 7.95
CA GLY A 94 3.21 -5.81 9.11
C GLY A 94 2.38 -6.50 10.17
N ALA A 95 3.07 -7.13 11.12
CA ALA A 95 2.47 -7.69 12.31
C ALA A 95 3.28 -7.34 13.56
N HIS A 96 2.59 -7.20 14.69
CA HIS A 96 3.15 -7.15 16.03
C HIS A 96 2.67 -8.38 16.80
N SER A 97 3.45 -8.90 17.75
CA SER A 97 2.90 -9.79 18.78
C SER A 97 2.35 -8.98 19.95
N VAL A 98 1.26 -9.47 20.56
CA VAL A 98 0.60 -8.83 21.69
C VAL A 98 0.26 -9.83 22.78
N ASP A 99 0.27 -9.36 24.03
CA ASP A 99 -0.22 -10.11 25.19
C ASP A 99 -1.77 -10.17 25.21
N ALA A 100 -2.33 -10.85 26.21
CA ALA A 100 -3.78 -10.97 26.38
C ALA A 100 -4.49 -9.64 26.68
N SER A 101 -3.76 -8.62 27.14
CA SER A 101 -4.27 -7.26 27.37
C SER A 101 -4.17 -6.38 26.12
N GLY A 102 -3.57 -6.89 25.04
CA GLY A 102 -3.31 -6.16 23.81
C GLY A 102 -2.06 -5.29 23.84
N ASN A 103 -1.20 -5.42 24.86
CA ASN A 103 0.08 -4.72 24.89
C ASN A 103 1.04 -5.36 23.90
N ILE A 104 1.78 -4.53 23.18
CA ILE A 104 2.76 -4.99 22.20
C ILE A 104 3.97 -5.59 22.93
N ILE A 105 4.32 -6.82 22.56
CA ILE A 105 5.51 -7.52 23.03
C ILE A 105 6.64 -7.34 22.02
N THR A 106 6.37 -7.64 20.75
CA THR A 106 7.30 -7.43 19.63
C THR A 106 6.63 -6.59 18.56
N GLN A 107 7.13 -5.37 18.36
CA GLN A 107 6.59 -4.41 17.38
C GLN A 107 6.74 -4.93 15.94
N ASP A 108 7.95 -5.33 15.54
CA ASP A 108 8.23 -5.72 14.14
C ASP A 108 8.35 -7.24 14.00
N LEU A 109 7.26 -7.95 14.33
CA LEU A 109 7.23 -9.41 14.31
C LEU A 109 7.37 -9.97 12.89
N ALA A 110 6.68 -9.38 11.92
CA ALA A 110 6.69 -9.83 10.53
C ALA A 110 6.41 -8.67 9.57
N ARG A 111 6.89 -8.81 8.32
CA ARG A 111 6.67 -7.88 7.22
C ARG A 111 6.51 -8.63 5.90
N VAL A 112 5.58 -8.19 5.05
CA VAL A 112 5.44 -8.67 3.67
C VAL A 112 5.04 -7.54 2.74
N SER A 113 5.56 -7.58 1.51
CA SER A 113 5.21 -6.62 0.47
C SER A 113 3.75 -6.76 0.04
N LEU A 114 3.10 -5.63 -0.23
CA LEU A 114 1.79 -5.55 -0.83
C LEU A 114 1.89 -5.45 -2.36
N PRO A 115 0.90 -6.01 -3.08
CA PRO A 115 0.63 -5.63 -4.46
C PRO A 115 0.10 -4.19 -4.52
N ASN A 116 -0.14 -3.68 -5.72
CA ASN A 116 -0.79 -2.38 -5.90
C ASN A 116 -2.29 -2.50 -5.60
N ILE A 117 -2.73 -1.92 -4.49
CA ILE A 117 -4.14 -1.90 -4.07
C ILE A 117 -4.71 -0.50 -4.31
N LEU A 118 -5.45 -0.37 -5.41
CA LEU A 118 -6.05 0.88 -5.83
C LEU A 118 -7.21 1.29 -4.90
N PRO A 119 -7.55 2.59 -4.81
CA PRO A 119 -8.78 3.03 -4.14
C PRO A 119 -10.02 2.29 -4.66
N GLY A 120 -10.85 1.81 -3.74
CA GLY A 120 -12.07 1.06 -4.02
C GLY A 120 -11.86 -0.42 -4.35
N THR A 121 -10.62 -0.93 -4.31
CA THR A 121 -10.32 -2.34 -4.59
C THR A 121 -9.87 -3.08 -3.33
N SER A 122 -9.80 -4.40 -3.44
CA SER A 122 -9.25 -5.28 -2.41
C SER A 122 -8.25 -6.25 -3.01
N ASP A 123 -7.26 -6.65 -2.21
CA ASP A 123 -6.35 -7.74 -2.56
C ASP A 123 -6.07 -8.60 -1.31
N THR A 124 -5.62 -9.83 -1.52
CA THR A 124 -5.22 -10.73 -0.43
C THR A 124 -3.74 -11.02 -0.48
N VAL A 125 -3.07 -10.81 0.66
CA VAL A 125 -1.66 -11.15 0.85
C VAL A 125 -1.53 -12.15 1.99
N THR A 126 -0.61 -13.11 1.84
CA THR A 126 -0.26 -14.01 2.94
C THR A 126 0.92 -13.44 3.71
N ILE A 127 0.78 -13.26 5.02
CA ILE A 127 1.89 -12.93 5.92
C ILE A 127 2.29 -14.18 6.71
N LEU A 128 3.59 -14.38 6.89
CA LEU A 128 4.15 -15.47 7.70
C LEU A 128 4.48 -14.93 9.09
N LEU A 129 3.85 -15.52 10.11
CA LEU A 129 4.10 -15.19 11.51
C LEU A 129 5.05 -16.23 12.11
N PRO A 130 6.23 -15.86 12.61
CA PRO A 130 7.12 -16.81 13.27
C PRO A 130 6.44 -17.44 14.48
N VAL A 131 6.34 -18.77 14.53
CA VAL A 131 5.69 -19.51 15.63
C VAL A 131 6.29 -19.11 16.98
N ALA A 132 7.61 -18.97 17.04
CA ALA A 132 8.32 -18.56 18.26
C ALA A 132 7.90 -17.18 18.79
N GLY A 133 7.42 -16.27 17.92
CA GLY A 133 6.98 -14.93 18.31
C GLY A 133 5.50 -14.81 18.66
N VAL A 134 4.70 -15.86 18.41
CA VAL A 134 3.25 -15.87 18.65
C VAL A 134 2.77 -17.03 19.52
N LEU A 135 3.67 -17.90 19.98
CA LEU A 135 3.34 -18.92 20.99
C LEU A 135 2.91 -18.25 22.30
N ASN A 136 1.72 -18.62 22.77
CA ASN A 136 1.00 -18.06 23.91
C ASN A 136 0.63 -16.57 23.77
N HIS A 137 0.69 -16.04 22.56
CA HIS A 137 0.44 -14.64 22.24
C HIS A 137 -0.48 -14.53 21.02
N SER A 138 -1.06 -13.35 20.83
CA SER A 138 -1.78 -13.03 19.59
C SER A 138 -0.89 -12.20 18.67
N ALA A 139 -1.25 -12.13 17.39
CA ALA A 139 -0.66 -11.17 16.46
C ALA A 139 -1.67 -10.12 16.02
N GLN A 140 -1.27 -8.85 16.03
CA GLN A 140 -2.02 -7.75 15.42
C GLN A 140 -1.40 -7.42 14.06
N ILE A 141 -2.19 -7.55 12.99
CA ILE A 141 -1.76 -7.41 11.60
C ILE A 141 -2.43 -6.17 11.00
N LEU A 142 -1.63 -5.27 10.42
CA LEU A 142 -2.10 -4.06 9.75
C LEU A 142 -1.01 -3.45 8.85
N PRO A 143 -1.36 -2.53 7.93
CA PRO A 143 -0.37 -1.86 7.11
C PRO A 143 0.53 -0.91 7.89
N VAL A 144 1.75 -0.75 7.39
CA VAL A 144 2.70 0.29 7.78
C VAL A 144 3.09 1.08 6.54
N GLN A 145 3.21 2.40 6.65
CA GLN A 145 4.03 3.16 5.71
C GLN A 145 5.43 3.29 6.28
N GLU A 146 6.40 2.73 5.57
CA GLU A 146 7.78 2.65 6.05
C GLU A 146 8.37 4.04 6.30
N SER A 147 9.07 4.17 7.43
CA SER A 147 9.64 5.45 7.89
C SER A 147 8.62 6.58 8.06
N VAL A 148 7.34 6.24 8.30
CA VAL A 148 6.25 7.21 8.57
C VAL A 148 5.42 6.78 9.77
N ALA A 149 4.55 5.78 9.61
CA ALA A 149 3.62 5.36 10.65
C ALA A 149 2.94 4.03 10.32
N TRP A 150 2.52 3.33 11.37
CA TRP A 150 1.55 2.25 11.28
C TRP A 150 0.14 2.81 11.08
N PHE A 151 -0.72 2.07 10.37
CA PHE A 151 -2.02 2.61 9.93
C PHE A 151 -3.03 2.74 11.07
N ASN A 152 -2.78 2.17 12.25
CA ASN A 152 -3.57 2.47 13.45
C ASN A 152 -3.47 3.94 13.86
N ALA A 153 -2.34 4.62 13.60
CA ALA A 153 -2.21 6.07 13.77
C ALA A 153 -3.13 6.86 12.83
N PHE A 154 -3.63 6.22 11.76
CA PHE A 154 -4.60 6.77 10.81
C PHE A 154 -6.03 6.24 11.03
N GLY A 155 -6.25 5.44 12.07
CA GLY A 155 -7.57 4.89 12.42
C GLY A 155 -7.90 3.50 11.85
N THR A 156 -6.97 2.84 11.15
CA THR A 156 -7.17 1.43 10.76
C THR A 156 -7.13 0.54 11.99
N LYS A 157 -8.16 -0.30 12.15
CA LYS A 157 -8.19 -1.32 13.21
C LYS A 157 -7.33 -2.52 12.79
N PRO A 158 -6.42 -3.02 13.64
CA PRO A 158 -5.67 -4.23 13.34
C PRO A 158 -6.56 -5.48 13.24
N LEU A 159 -6.16 -6.43 12.38
CA LEU A 159 -6.66 -7.80 12.43
C LEU A 159 -5.92 -8.54 13.54
N THR A 160 -6.65 -9.05 14.54
CA THR A 160 -6.05 -9.89 15.59
C THR A 160 -6.26 -11.36 15.26
N VAL A 161 -5.18 -12.15 15.28
CA VAL A 161 -5.21 -13.61 15.13
C VAL A 161 -4.51 -14.29 16.31
N GLY A 162 -4.93 -15.52 16.62
CA GLY A 162 -4.51 -16.22 17.83
C GLY A 162 -5.44 -15.92 19.03
N PRO A 163 -5.00 -16.18 20.26
CA PRO A 163 -3.66 -16.66 20.60
C PRO A 163 -3.37 -18.05 20.03
N PHE A 164 -2.10 -18.34 19.77
CA PHE A 164 -1.65 -19.67 19.36
C PHE A 164 -0.96 -20.36 20.52
N THR A 165 -1.11 -21.67 20.67
CA THR A 165 -0.47 -22.42 21.76
C THR A 165 0.21 -23.68 21.23
N SER A 166 1.07 -24.28 22.05
CA SER A 166 1.47 -25.67 21.82
C SER A 166 0.25 -26.58 22.02
N CYS A 167 0.05 -27.53 21.11
CA CYS A 167 -1.01 -28.51 21.28
C CYS A 167 -0.68 -29.44 22.45
N SER A 168 -1.66 -29.67 23.33
CA SER A 168 -1.49 -30.51 24.53
C SER A 168 -1.24 -31.97 24.20
N ASN A 169 -1.64 -32.41 23.00
CA ASN A 169 -1.41 -33.75 22.48
C ASN A 169 -0.45 -33.66 21.29
N ALA A 170 0.76 -34.22 21.42
CA ALA A 170 1.77 -34.19 20.37
C ALA A 170 1.37 -34.95 19.09
N SER A 171 0.38 -35.86 19.17
CA SER A 171 -0.20 -36.52 18.00
C SER A 171 -1.11 -35.60 17.18
N LEU A 172 -1.55 -34.48 17.76
CA LEU A 172 -2.46 -33.49 17.16
C LEU A 172 -1.69 -32.19 16.88
N GLY A 173 -0.85 -32.16 15.84
CA GLY A 173 -0.13 -30.95 15.39
C GLY A 173 0.85 -30.32 16.40
N LYS A 174 1.67 -29.36 15.95
CA LYS A 174 2.62 -28.65 16.83
C LYS A 174 2.06 -27.36 17.42
N VAL A 175 1.11 -26.74 16.73
CA VAL A 175 0.52 -25.44 17.09
C VAL A 175 -0.99 -25.53 16.97
N CYS A 176 -1.68 -25.01 17.98
CA CYS A 176 -3.12 -25.00 18.09
C CYS A 176 -3.65 -23.56 18.12
N ASP A 177 -4.89 -23.37 17.66
CA ASP A 177 -5.62 -22.12 17.81
C ASP A 177 -6.10 -21.90 19.25
N ALA A 178 -6.80 -20.79 19.48
CA ALA A 178 -7.32 -20.40 20.79
C ALA A 178 -8.34 -21.41 21.37
N GLN A 179 -8.92 -22.28 20.52
CA GLN A 179 -9.85 -23.33 20.91
C GLN A 179 -9.14 -24.66 21.17
N GLY A 180 -7.82 -24.72 21.00
CA GLY A 180 -7.03 -25.94 21.14
C GLY A 180 -7.14 -26.86 19.92
N LYS A 181 -7.72 -26.40 18.80
CA LYS A 181 -7.76 -27.17 17.56
C LYS A 181 -6.39 -27.03 16.86
N PRO A 182 -5.78 -28.13 16.40
CA PRO A 182 -4.52 -28.07 15.65
C PRO A 182 -4.69 -27.26 14.37
N LEU A 183 -3.72 -26.39 14.07
CA LEU A 183 -3.67 -25.72 12.79
C LEU A 183 -3.43 -26.74 11.67
N PRO A 184 -4.11 -26.61 10.52
CA PRO A 184 -3.79 -27.42 9.34
C PRO A 184 -2.37 -27.12 8.85
N THR A 185 -1.65 -28.13 8.39
CA THR A 185 -0.30 -27.98 7.84
C THR A 185 -0.37 -27.80 6.32
N MET A 186 0.37 -26.84 5.78
CA MET A 186 0.55 -26.70 4.34
C MET A 186 1.21 -27.96 3.74
N LEU A 187 0.66 -28.46 2.63
CA LEU A 187 1.24 -29.59 1.91
C LEU A 187 2.51 -29.15 1.17
N VAL A 188 3.57 -29.93 1.32
CA VAL A 188 4.77 -29.85 0.47
C VAL A 188 4.43 -30.60 -0.83
N HIS A 189 4.44 -29.91 -1.96
CA HIS A 189 4.33 -30.52 -3.29
C HIS A 189 5.72 -30.74 -3.86
#